data_AF-A0A9J6QGY6-F1
#
_entry.id   AF-A0A9J6QGY6-F1
#
_cell.length_a   1.000
_cell.length_b   1.000
_cell.length_c   1.000
_cell.angle_alpha   90.00
_cell.angle_beta   90.00
_cell.angle_gamma   90.00
#
_symmetry.space_group_name_H-M   'P 1'
#
loop_
_entity.id
_entity.type
_entity.pdbx_description
1 polymer ?
#
loop_
_entity_poly.entity_id
_entity_poly.type
_entity_poly.pdbx_seq_one_letter_code
_entity_poly.pdbx_strand_id
1 'polypeptide(L)'
;MYWEFIRCYMEEGDEYLPDLADSIAWCPPVEKQKEGWLFGLFYLSKQWFGRLGLLVNALQLPVFFVISFPRWLVMLTCKIPEWPAEVVAACQPAENDPVNKGAEHNPPQVWRPMLGLQGKERYARTFAKERGAMDRVVARLKAKYDGQNHAD
;
A
#
# COMPACT_ATOMS: atom_id res chain seq x y z
N MET A 1 6.13 5.88 -9.88
CA MET A 1 4.86 5.19 -9.52
C MET A 1 4.35 5.64 -8.17
N TYR A 2 5.12 5.52 -7.07
CA TYR A 2 4.67 5.99 -5.74
C TYR A 2 4.33 7.49 -5.71
N TRP A 3 5.19 8.35 -6.28
CA TRP A 3 4.89 9.77 -6.34
C TRP A 3 3.66 10.03 -7.22
N GLU A 4 3.59 9.46 -8.42
CA GLU A 4 2.41 9.59 -9.29
C GLU A 4 1.09 9.20 -8.59
N PHE A 5 1.10 8.15 -7.77
CA PHE A 5 -0.05 7.77 -6.96
C PHE A 5 -0.49 8.91 -6.01
N ILE A 6 0.44 9.48 -5.23
CA ILE A 6 0.10 10.56 -4.28
C ILE A 6 -0.34 11.81 -5.05
N ARG A 7 0.35 12.16 -6.14
CA ARG A 7 0.00 13.31 -6.96
C ARG A 7 -1.43 13.16 -7.48
N CYS A 8 -1.74 12.00 -8.06
CA CYS A 8 -3.08 11.69 -8.55
C CYS A 8 -4.12 11.76 -7.44
N TYR A 9 -3.83 11.18 -6.28
CA TYR A 9 -4.75 11.19 -5.15
C TYR A 9 -5.06 12.60 -4.62
N MET A 10 -4.09 13.52 -4.67
CA MET A 10 -4.21 14.86 -4.09
C MET A 10 -4.72 15.90 -5.09
N GLU A 11 -4.34 15.77 -6.37
CA GLU A 11 -4.58 16.79 -7.40
C GLU A 11 -5.67 16.38 -8.40
N GLU A 12 -5.86 15.09 -8.62
CA GLU A 12 -6.85 14.59 -9.58
C GLU A 12 -8.17 14.29 -8.87
N GLY A 13 -9.28 14.34 -9.61
CA GLY A 13 -10.61 14.13 -9.05
C GLY A 13 -10.95 12.66 -8.77
N ASP A 14 -12.16 12.46 -8.24
CA ASP A 14 -12.69 11.15 -7.81
C ASP A 14 -12.66 10.05 -8.90
N GLU A 15 -12.58 10.45 -10.17
CA GLU A 15 -12.53 9.56 -11.33
C GLU A 15 -11.31 8.61 -11.36
N TYR A 16 -10.22 8.96 -10.66
CA TYR A 16 -9.00 8.15 -10.55
C TYR A 16 -9.01 7.23 -9.33
N LEU A 17 -9.85 7.50 -8.32
CA LEU A 17 -9.86 6.76 -7.05
C LEU A 17 -10.05 5.25 -7.21
N PRO A 18 -10.92 4.73 -8.10
CA PRO A 18 -11.06 3.29 -8.29
C PRO A 18 -9.77 2.61 -8.78
N ASP A 19 -9.07 3.24 -9.73
CA ASP A 19 -7.82 2.72 -10.27
C ASP A 19 -6.68 2.86 -9.24
N LEU A 20 -6.64 3.96 -8.48
CA LEU A 20 -5.70 4.12 -7.37
C LEU A 20 -5.93 3.06 -6.30
N ALA A 21 -7.17 2.84 -5.87
CA ALA A 21 -7.53 1.84 -4.87
C ALA A 21 -7.13 0.42 -5.31
N ASP A 22 -7.25 0.11 -6.59
CA ASP A 22 -6.84 -1.18 -7.15
C ASP A 22 -5.33 -1.36 -7.29
N SER A 23 -4.56 -0.28 -7.29
CA SER A 23 -3.09 -0.31 -7.26
C SER A 23 -2.52 -0.64 -5.87
N ILE A 24 -3.35 -0.61 -4.82
CA ILE A 24 -2.93 -0.91 -3.45
C ILE A 24 -2.92 -2.42 -3.23
N ALA A 25 -1.72 -2.95 -2.95
CA ALA A 25 -1.49 -4.38 -2.73
C ALA A 25 -2.13 -4.90 -1.43
N TRP A 26 -1.97 -4.13 -0.35
CA TRP A 26 -2.41 -4.43 1.01
C TRP A 26 -2.23 -3.18 1.88
N CYS A 27 -2.98 -3.09 2.98
CA CYS A 27 -2.97 -1.97 3.93
C CYS A 27 -2.48 -2.43 5.31
N PRO A 28 -1.51 -1.77 5.96
CA PRO A 28 -1.12 -2.13 7.32
C PRO A 28 -2.27 -1.89 8.30
N PRO A 29 -2.49 -2.77 9.30
CA PRO A 29 -3.60 -2.67 10.25
C PRO A 29 -3.33 -1.63 11.37
N VAL A 30 -2.77 -0.48 11.03
CA VAL A 30 -2.31 0.53 12.01
C VAL A 30 -3.44 1.38 12.59
N GLU A 31 -4.57 1.44 11.91
CA GLU A 31 -5.74 2.22 12.34
C GLU A 31 -6.46 1.57 13.53
N LYS A 32 -6.46 0.23 13.61
CA LYS A 32 -7.27 -0.52 14.60
C LYS A 32 -6.43 -1.20 15.66
N GLN A 33 -5.14 -1.41 15.40
CA GLN A 33 -4.26 -2.13 16.31
C GLN A 33 -2.80 -1.71 16.16
N LYS A 34 -2.03 -1.95 17.23
CA LYS A 34 -0.57 -1.83 17.20
C LYS A 34 0.02 -3.01 16.44
N GLU A 35 1.01 -2.76 15.60
CA GLU A 35 1.73 -3.84 14.93
C GLU A 35 2.51 -4.69 15.94
N GLY A 36 2.48 -6.01 15.74
CA GLY A 36 3.36 -6.93 16.47
C GLY A 36 4.80 -6.83 15.94
N TRP A 37 5.77 -7.23 16.77
CA TRP A 37 7.19 -7.18 16.39
C TRP A 37 7.51 -7.96 15.11
N LEU A 38 6.97 -9.18 14.97
CA LEU A 38 7.17 -10.00 13.76
C LEU A 38 6.58 -9.34 12.51
N PHE A 39 5.43 -8.68 12.63
CA PHE A 39 4.85 -7.93 11.53
C PHE A 39 5.77 -6.77 11.12
N GLY A 40 6.27 -6.01 12.09
CA GLY A 40 7.23 -4.93 11.85
C GLY A 40 8.54 -5.44 11.20
N LEU A 41 9.05 -6.59 11.65
CA LEU A 41 10.23 -7.23 11.05
C LEU A 41 9.98 -7.67 9.59
N PHE A 42 8.84 -8.31 9.31
CA PHE A 42 8.48 -8.69 7.94
C PHE A 42 8.21 -7.49 7.04
N TYR A 43 7.67 -6.41 7.61
CA TYR A 43 7.47 -5.16 6.89
C TYR A 43 8.81 -4.50 6.53
N LEU A 44 9.75 -4.44 7.46
CA LEU A 44 11.10 -3.93 7.22
C LEU A 44 11.89 -4.77 6.22
N SER A 45 11.71 -6.09 6.27
CA SER A 45 12.35 -7.06 5.35
C SER A 45 11.53 -7.31 4.07
N LYS A 46 10.57 -6.44 3.75
CA LYS A 46 9.73 -6.58 2.56
C LYS A 46 10.59 -6.66 1.29
N GLN A 47 10.26 -7.62 0.42
CA GLN A 47 10.98 -7.84 -0.81
C GLN A 47 10.66 -6.78 -1.86
N TRP A 48 11.69 -6.06 -2.29
CA TRP A 48 11.60 -5.06 -3.35
C TRP A 48 11.89 -5.66 -4.75
N PHE A 49 12.72 -6.72 -4.81
CA PHE A 49 13.23 -7.32 -6.06
C PHE A 49 12.74 -8.76 -6.30
N GLY A 50 11.48 -9.06 -5.99
CA GLY A 50 10.90 -10.39 -6.19
C GLY A 50 11.74 -11.51 -5.53
N ARG A 51 11.93 -12.64 -6.23
CA ARG A 51 12.63 -13.82 -5.68
C ARG A 51 14.13 -13.61 -5.44
N LEU A 52 14.79 -12.75 -6.23
CA LEU A 52 16.20 -12.41 -6.02
C LEU A 52 16.38 -11.55 -4.76
N GLY A 53 15.35 -10.76 -4.43
CA GLY A 53 15.31 -9.99 -3.21
C GLY A 53 15.56 -10.84 -1.97
N LEU A 54 15.09 -12.09 -1.90
CA LEU A 54 15.20 -12.91 -0.69
C LEU A 54 16.67 -13.17 -0.33
N LEU A 55 17.52 -13.41 -1.33
CA LEU A 55 18.96 -13.62 -1.13
C LEU A 55 19.65 -12.34 -0.68
N VAL A 56 19.30 -11.20 -1.28
CA VAL A 56 19.86 -9.89 -0.92
C VAL A 56 19.43 -9.49 0.50
N ASN A 57 18.14 -9.61 0.80
CA ASN A 57 17.58 -9.30 2.11
C ASN A 57 18.04 -10.27 3.20
N ALA A 58 18.38 -11.52 2.89
CA ALA A 58 18.92 -12.46 3.86
C ALA A 58 20.23 -11.95 4.48
N LEU A 59 21.11 -11.32 3.68
CA LEU A 59 22.33 -10.70 4.18
C LEU A 59 22.04 -9.49 5.09
N GLN A 60 20.93 -8.79 4.84
CA GLN A 60 20.50 -7.61 5.61
C GLN A 60 19.63 -7.97 6.82
N LEU A 61 19.28 -9.24 7.01
CA LEU A 61 18.40 -9.70 8.09
C LEU A 61 18.88 -9.30 9.50
N PRO A 62 20.18 -9.36 9.84
CA PRO A 62 20.67 -8.85 11.11
C PRO A 62 20.38 -7.36 11.32
N VAL A 63 20.48 -6.55 10.26
CA VAL A 63 20.20 -5.10 10.30
C VAL A 63 18.70 -4.86 10.53
N PHE A 64 17.83 -5.56 9.78
CA PHE A 64 16.38 -5.46 10.00
C PHE A 64 15.97 -5.91 11.39
N PHE A 65 16.62 -6.95 11.93
CA PHE A 65 16.38 -7.40 13.29
C PHE A 65 16.69 -6.30 14.30
N VAL A 66 17.87 -5.67 14.20
CA VAL A 66 18.27 -4.58 15.11
C VAL A 66 17.31 -3.39 15.00
N ILE A 67 16.90 -2.99 13.79
CA ILE A 67 15.99 -1.85 13.57
C ILE A 67 14.53 -2.18 13.95
N SER A 68 14.13 -3.45 13.89
CA SER A 68 12.78 -3.87 14.24
C SER A 68 12.47 -3.68 15.74
N PHE A 69 13.49 -3.78 16.60
CA PHE A 69 13.33 -3.64 18.04
C PHE A 69 12.89 -2.24 18.48
N PRO A 70 13.60 -1.14 18.12
CA PRO A 70 13.15 0.21 18.47
C PRO A 70 11.80 0.55 17.82
N ARG A 71 11.52 0.07 16.60
CA ARG A 71 10.21 0.22 15.95
C ARG A 71 9.09 -0.40 16.80
N TRP A 72 9.30 -1.64 17.25
CA TRP A 72 8.34 -2.32 18.12
C TRP A 72 8.16 -1.60 19.47
N LEU A 73 9.24 -1.11 20.07
CA LEU A 73 9.17 -0.33 21.30
C LEU A 73 8.35 0.97 21.13
N VAL A 74 8.53 1.67 20.00
CA VAL A 74 7.73 2.85 19.65
C VAL A 74 6.25 2.47 19.52
N MET A 75 5.93 1.38 18.83
CA MET A 75 4.54 0.92 18.67
C MET A 75 3.88 0.55 20.01
N LEU A 76 4.63 -0.02 20.96
CA LEU A 76 4.13 -0.30 22.30
C LEU A 76 3.80 0.98 23.08
N THR A 77 4.62 2.03 22.94
CA THR A 77 4.49 3.26 23.75
C THR A 77 3.57 4.32 23.13
N CYS A 78 3.42 4.35 21.80
CA CYS A 78 2.53 5.28 21.11
C CYS A 78 1.05 4.92 21.27
N LYS A 79 0.18 5.93 21.09
CA LYS A 79 -1.27 5.72 20.95
C LYS A 79 -1.60 5.29 19.51
N ILE A 80 -2.73 4.61 19.34
CA ILE A 80 -3.29 4.35 18.02
C ILE A 80 -3.83 5.68 17.48
N PRO A 81 -3.55 6.03 16.21
CA PRO A 81 -4.10 7.24 15.61
C PRO A 81 -5.62 7.08 15.45
N GLU A 82 -6.38 8.00 16.02
CA GLU A 82 -7.84 8.04 15.91
C GLU A 82 -8.27 9.41 15.38
N TRP A 83 -9.24 9.41 14.48
CA TRP A 83 -9.90 10.63 14.03
C TRP A 83 -10.87 11.14 15.12
N PRO A 84 -10.99 12.47 15.31
CA PRO A 84 -12.02 13.05 16.16
C PRO A 84 -13.43 12.59 15.76
N ALA A 85 -14.33 12.46 16.73
CA ALA A 85 -15.69 11.95 16.50
C ALA A 85 -16.47 12.76 15.45
N GLU A 86 -16.23 14.08 15.38
CA GLU A 86 -16.80 14.96 14.35
C GLU A 86 -16.37 14.58 12.92
N VAL A 87 -15.09 14.22 12.72
CA VAL A 87 -14.55 13.80 11.43
C VAL A 87 -15.10 12.43 11.07
N VAL A 88 -15.15 11.51 12.03
CA VAL A 88 -15.73 10.18 11.82
C VAL A 88 -17.21 10.29 11.44
N ALA A 89 -17.97 11.19 12.06
CA ALA A 89 -19.37 11.42 11.72
C ALA A 89 -19.56 12.07 10.34
N ALA A 90 -18.70 13.03 9.98
CA ALA A 90 -18.76 13.73 8.69
C ALA A 90 -18.28 12.87 7.51
N CYS A 91 -17.34 11.95 7.74
CA CYS A 91 -16.65 11.18 6.72
C CYS A 91 -16.98 9.67 6.79
N GLN A 92 -18.25 9.32 7.03
CA GLN A 92 -18.67 7.92 6.99
C GLN A 92 -18.62 7.39 5.55
N PRO A 93 -17.83 6.33 5.27
CA PRO A 93 -17.84 5.68 3.97
C PRO A 93 -19.22 5.05 3.70
N ALA A 94 -19.63 5.02 2.44
CA ALA A 94 -20.78 4.23 2.06
C ALA A 94 -20.50 2.74 2.31
N GLU A 95 -21.51 1.98 2.70
CA GLU A 95 -21.37 0.55 3.06
C GLU A 95 -20.70 -0.29 1.97
N ASN A 96 -20.92 0.05 0.70
CA ASN A 96 -20.36 -0.62 -0.47
C ASN A 96 -19.45 0.28 -1.30
N ASP A 97 -18.74 1.21 -0.66
CA ASP A 97 -17.79 2.08 -1.34
C ASP A 97 -16.64 1.26 -1.97
N PRO A 98 -16.51 1.21 -3.31
CA PRO A 98 -15.49 0.41 -3.99
C PRO A 98 -14.06 0.89 -3.73
N VAL A 99 -13.89 2.15 -3.28
CA VAL A 99 -12.57 2.73 -2.99
C VAL A 99 -12.20 2.66 -1.51
N ASN A 100 -13.11 2.19 -0.64
CA ASN A 100 -12.82 1.95 0.76
C ASN A 100 -11.84 0.77 0.91
N LYS A 101 -10.59 1.08 1.23
CA LYS A 101 -9.51 0.11 1.43
C LYS A 101 -8.99 0.22 2.85
N GLY A 102 -9.11 -0.89 3.58
CA GLY A 102 -8.54 -1.04 4.92
C GLY A 102 -7.95 -2.42 5.12
N ALA A 103 -7.42 -2.66 6.32
CA ALA A 103 -6.70 -3.89 6.60
C ALA A 103 -7.61 -5.14 6.63
N GLU A 104 -8.91 -4.97 6.84
CA GLU A 104 -9.92 -6.03 6.70
C GLU A 104 -10.05 -6.56 5.27
N HIS A 105 -9.68 -5.77 4.26
CA HIS A 105 -9.69 -6.16 2.85
C HIS A 105 -8.40 -6.85 2.41
N ASN A 106 -7.43 -7.01 3.32
CA ASN A 106 -6.16 -7.64 3.00
C ASN A 106 -6.33 -9.12 2.65
N PRO A 107 -5.52 -9.63 1.72
CA PRO A 107 -5.58 -11.04 1.41
C PRO A 107 -4.99 -11.85 2.57
N PRO A 108 -5.41 -13.11 2.77
CA PRO A 108 -4.93 -13.92 3.87
C PRO A 108 -3.42 -14.11 3.78
N GLN A 109 -2.78 -14.18 4.96
CA GLN A 109 -1.34 -14.38 5.11
C GLN A 109 -0.51 -13.28 4.42
N VAL A 110 -0.77 -12.01 4.77
CA VAL A 110 -0.06 -10.82 4.27
C VAL A 110 1.47 -10.91 4.35
N TRP A 111 2.02 -11.71 5.27
CA TRP A 111 3.47 -11.96 5.33
C TRP A 111 4.03 -12.65 4.07
N ARG A 112 3.23 -13.45 3.36
CA ARG A 112 3.66 -14.16 2.13
C ARG A 112 4.02 -13.19 0.99
N PRO A 113 3.13 -12.26 0.59
CA PRO A 113 3.50 -11.25 -0.38
C PRO A 113 4.61 -10.33 0.14
N MET A 114 4.65 -9.99 1.44
CA MET A 114 5.74 -9.16 2.01
C MET A 114 7.11 -9.81 1.79
N LEU A 115 7.23 -11.11 2.09
CA LEU A 115 8.48 -11.85 1.97
C LEU A 115 8.73 -12.42 0.56
N GLY A 116 7.87 -12.11 -0.43
CA GLY A 116 7.99 -12.66 -1.79
C GLY A 116 7.80 -14.18 -1.87
N LEU A 117 7.18 -14.78 -0.85
CA LEU A 117 6.93 -16.23 -0.71
C LEU A 117 5.56 -16.66 -1.24
N GLN A 118 4.89 -15.79 -1.98
CA GLN A 118 3.61 -16.11 -2.62
C GLN A 118 3.78 -17.01 -3.84
N GLY A 119 2.76 -17.83 -4.13
CA GLY A 119 2.72 -18.68 -5.32
C GLY A 119 2.77 -17.86 -6.61
N LYS A 120 3.35 -18.44 -7.67
CA LYS A 120 3.58 -17.75 -8.96
C LYS A 120 2.29 -17.15 -9.55
N GLU A 121 1.19 -17.89 -9.49
CA GLU A 121 -0.11 -17.44 -10.01
C GLU A 121 -0.67 -16.26 -9.21
N ARG A 122 -0.61 -16.32 -7.88
CA ARG A 122 -1.05 -15.23 -6.99
C ARG A 122 -0.20 -13.99 -7.22
N TYR A 123 1.12 -14.15 -7.30
CA TYR A 123 2.04 -13.05 -7.66
C TYR A 123 1.66 -12.42 -9.00
N ALA A 124 1.50 -13.24 -10.05
CA ALA A 124 1.20 -12.76 -11.39
C ALA A 124 -0.14 -12.02 -11.44
N ARG A 125 -1.18 -12.53 -10.77
CA ARG A 125 -2.49 -11.88 -10.68
C ARG A 125 -2.40 -10.53 -9.97
N THR A 126 -1.79 -10.47 -8.78
CA THR A 126 -1.64 -9.23 -8.02
C THR A 126 -0.83 -8.21 -8.80
N PHE A 127 0.30 -8.62 -9.38
CA PHE A 127 1.16 -7.76 -10.18
C PHE A 127 0.47 -7.22 -11.43
N ALA A 128 -0.29 -8.07 -12.15
CA ALA A 128 -1.05 -7.65 -13.32
C ALA A 128 -2.16 -6.66 -12.94
N LYS A 129 -2.83 -6.88 -11.80
CA LYS A 129 -3.84 -5.95 -11.27
C LYS A 129 -3.23 -4.57 -10.98
N GLU A 130 -2.16 -4.54 -10.17
CA GLU A 130 -1.50 -3.30 -9.74
C GLU A 130 -0.93 -2.51 -10.93
N ARG A 131 -0.24 -3.21 -11.83
CA ARG A 131 0.35 -2.60 -13.03
C ARG A 131 -0.74 -2.11 -13.99
N GLY A 132 -1.74 -2.93 -14.27
CA GLY A 132 -2.84 -2.56 -15.16
C GLY A 132 -3.66 -1.37 -14.65
N ALA A 133 -3.85 -1.26 -13.33
CA ALA A 133 -4.52 -0.10 -12.73
C ALA A 133 -3.72 1.19 -12.94
N MET A 134 -2.41 1.14 -12.70
CA MET A 134 -1.55 2.29 -12.93
C MET A 134 -1.38 2.65 -14.41
N ASP A 135 -1.33 1.66 -15.30
CA ASP A 135 -1.27 1.90 -16.74
C ASP A 135 -2.51 2.66 -17.21
N ARG A 136 -3.69 2.37 -16.65
CA ARG A 136 -4.92 3.14 -16.90
C ARG A 136 -4.83 4.56 -16.37
N VAL A 137 -4.31 4.76 -15.16
CA VAL A 137 -4.09 6.11 -14.59
C VAL A 137 -3.17 6.92 -15.50
N VAL A 138 -2.02 6.36 -15.89
CA VAL A 138 -1.05 7.01 -16.77
C VAL A 138 -1.65 7.33 -18.14
N ALA A 139 -2.42 6.41 -18.72
CA ALA A 139 -3.07 6.64 -20.01
C ALA A 139 -4.09 7.79 -19.94
N ARG A 140 -4.89 7.87 -18.87
CA ARG A 140 -5.84 8.98 -18.66
C ARG A 140 -5.12 10.31 -18.46
N LEU A 141 -4.05 10.32 -17.66
CA LEU A 141 -3.25 11.53 -17.45
C LEU A 141 -2.63 12.04 -18.74
N LYS A 142 -2.05 11.15 -19.56
CA LYS A 142 -1.54 11.52 -20.88
C LYS A 142 -2.63 12.13 -21.74
N ALA A 143 -3.80 11.51 -21.83
CA ALA A 143 -4.91 12.05 -22.60
C ALA A 143 -5.36 13.45 -22.12
N LYS A 144 -5.35 13.69 -20.80
CA LYS A 144 -5.74 14.96 -20.18
C LYS A 144 -4.73 16.08 -20.45
N TYR A 145 -3.43 15.80 -20.30
CA TYR A 145 -2.37 16.81 -20.34
C TYR A 145 -1.67 16.93 -21.71
N ASP A 146 -1.60 15.88 -22.53
CA ASP A 146 -1.06 15.96 -23.89
C ASP A 146 -1.95 16.85 -24.79
N GLY A 147 -3.26 16.90 -24.53
CA GLY A 147 -4.18 17.82 -25.22
C GLY A 147 -4.06 19.28 -24.80
N GLN A 148 -3.46 19.58 -23.64
CA GLN A 148 -3.26 20.94 -23.13
C GLN A 148 -1.97 21.57 -23.68
N ASN A 149 -0.92 20.76 -23.94
CA ASN A 149 0.34 21.23 -24.49
C ASN A 149 0.29 21.67 -25.98
N HIS A 150 -0.86 21.54 -26.65
CA HIS A 150 -1.06 21.92 -28.05
C HIS A 150 -2.03 23.10 -28.24
N ALA A 151 -2.52 23.70 -27.14
CA ALA A 151 -3.48 24.81 -27.17
C ALA A 151 -2.87 26.18 -26.80
N ASP A 152 -1.57 26.22 -26.49
CA ASP A 152 -0.76 27.43 -26.26
C ASP A 152 0.29 27.62 -27.38
#